data_AF-A0A7Y5KF33-F1
#
_entry.id   AF-A0A7Y5KF33-F1
#
_cell.length_a   1.000
_cell.length_b   1.000
_cell.length_c   1.000
_cell.angle_alpha   90.00
_cell.angle_beta   90.00
_cell.angle_gamma   90.00
#
_symmetry.space_group_name_H-M   'P 1'
#
loop_
_entity.id
_entity.type
_entity.pdbx_description
1 polymer ?
#
loop_
_entity_poly.entity_id
_entity_poly.type
_entity_poly.pdbx_seq_one_letter_code
_entity_poly.pdbx_strand_id
1 'polypeptide(L)'
;MSDCNAVLLDTVSIQNYIFQSNKLKENLGASHLVREIYRSYLVCALSTITRRSYAEEYSHLNDWKTSIAEIPDCSKTVDVGYIGGGNALLFFQTESQAQKFIEAWTKLLLIHAPGLTTAVAYSRFSIAPAQFKENLKELFRQLEANKSRHCPITSLPRHGITAECARSGISVETYNKNIKAYVSANVNARIEAAAESKDEIENEYRAHLQGRYCFPDELDKLGGIEGEDSHIAIVHIDGNDIGQSFKAAENLGAIRRLSVDVDETTRSAFKAVVQTSTEKYGKIMDSLGFDDHSHPKLEGKKILPIRPIILGGDDVTFVCDGKLGIYFAKLFIEKFQETKINGESLTASAGVAIIKTKYPFYRGYWLAEELCASAKRKRKMNSDWGNASLLDFHISLGGVAGSLKDIRQRFYGRDESGG
;
A
#
# COMPACT_ATOMS: atom_id res chain seq x y z
N MET A 1 -26.19 10.45 27.65
CA MET A 1 -25.13 9.73 26.91
C MET A 1 -25.28 10.12 25.45
N SER A 2 -24.27 10.77 24.89
CA SER A 2 -24.32 11.32 23.54
C SER A 2 -23.95 10.24 22.53
N ASP A 3 -24.86 9.93 21.61
CA ASP A 3 -24.51 9.17 20.41
C ASP A 3 -23.69 10.06 19.47
N CYS A 4 -22.82 9.45 18.66
CA CYS A 4 -22.14 10.11 17.55
C CYS A 4 -22.61 9.54 16.21
N ASN A 5 -22.08 10.08 15.13
CA ASN A 5 -22.26 9.57 13.78
C ASN A 5 -20.92 9.01 13.32
N ALA A 6 -20.81 7.69 13.27
CA ALA A 6 -19.61 7.03 12.82
C ALA A 6 -19.58 7.00 11.28
N VAL A 7 -18.42 7.29 10.71
CA VAL A 7 -18.13 7.19 9.29
C VAL A 7 -16.92 6.29 9.14
N LEU A 8 -17.10 5.16 8.46
CA LEU A 8 -16.03 4.25 8.10
C LEU A 8 -15.75 4.42 6.61
N LEU A 9 -14.52 4.83 6.31
CA LEU A 9 -13.99 5.01 4.97
C LEU A 9 -13.13 3.81 4.61
N ASP A 10 -13.23 3.37 3.36
CA ASP A 10 -12.34 2.34 2.83
C ASP A 10 -11.98 2.64 1.37
N THR A 11 -10.72 2.45 1.03
CA THR A 11 -10.24 2.57 -0.34
C THR A 11 -10.17 1.19 -0.95
N VAL A 12 -11.00 0.95 -1.96
CA VAL A 12 -11.18 -0.38 -2.53
C VAL A 12 -10.14 -0.64 -3.60
N SER A 13 -9.55 -1.83 -3.56
CA SER A 13 -8.60 -2.31 -4.58
C SER A 13 -7.42 -1.36 -4.81
N ILE A 14 -6.78 -0.90 -3.73
CA ILE A 14 -5.56 -0.08 -3.75
C ILE A 14 -4.51 -0.65 -4.71
N GLN A 15 -4.32 -1.97 -4.67
CA GLN A 15 -3.36 -2.69 -5.49
C GLN A 15 -3.69 -2.55 -7.00
N ASN A 16 -4.96 -2.70 -7.38
CA ASN A 16 -5.40 -2.51 -8.77
C ASN A 16 -5.15 -1.08 -9.25
N TYR A 17 -5.38 -0.10 -8.39
CA TYR A 17 -5.10 1.29 -8.70
C TYR A 17 -3.60 1.49 -8.93
N ILE A 18 -2.75 1.10 -7.98
CA ILE A 18 -1.31 1.32 -8.01
C ILE A 18 -0.66 0.65 -9.22
N PHE A 19 -0.99 -0.63 -9.48
CA PHE A 19 -0.28 -1.44 -10.48
C PHE A 19 -0.91 -1.43 -11.88
N GLN A 20 -1.91 -0.59 -12.14
CA GLN A 20 -2.56 -0.49 -13.46
C GLN A 20 -1.56 -0.15 -14.61
N SER A 21 -0.40 0.43 -14.30
CA SER A 21 0.61 0.78 -15.29
C SER A 21 1.83 -0.15 -15.27
N ASN A 22 2.42 -0.35 -16.44
CA ASN A 22 3.71 -1.03 -16.59
C ASN A 22 4.91 -0.12 -16.29
N LYS A 23 4.68 1.17 -16.01
CA LYS A 23 5.75 2.15 -15.78
C LYS A 23 5.90 2.41 -14.28
N LEU A 24 7.05 2.03 -13.72
CA LEU A 24 7.36 2.17 -12.29
C LEU A 24 7.06 3.59 -11.78
N LYS A 25 7.48 4.63 -12.50
CA LYS A 25 7.22 6.03 -12.14
C LYS A 25 5.73 6.33 -11.91
N GLU A 26 4.83 5.76 -12.71
CA GLU A 26 3.39 5.95 -12.49
C GLU A 26 2.85 5.16 -11.32
N ASN A 27 3.40 3.97 -11.07
CA ASN A 27 3.02 3.16 -9.91
C ASN A 27 3.46 3.86 -8.61
N LEU A 28 4.64 4.49 -8.62
CA LEU A 28 5.13 5.33 -7.52
C LEU A 28 4.25 6.56 -7.27
N GLY A 29 3.81 7.23 -8.34
CA GLY A 29 2.86 8.33 -8.23
C GLY A 29 1.48 7.89 -7.76
N ALA A 30 0.97 6.76 -8.26
CA ALA A 30 -0.30 6.17 -7.81
C ALA A 30 -0.25 5.79 -6.32
N SER A 31 0.86 5.20 -5.85
CA SER A 31 1.06 4.90 -4.44
C SER A 31 1.10 6.16 -3.57
N HIS A 32 1.73 7.24 -4.05
CA HIS A 32 1.70 8.53 -3.38
C HIS A 32 0.27 9.09 -3.27
N LEU A 33 -0.50 9.07 -4.37
CA LEU A 33 -1.91 9.48 -4.34
C LEU A 33 -2.72 8.69 -3.31
N VAL A 34 -2.50 7.36 -3.21
CA VAL A 34 -3.16 6.51 -2.22
C VAL A 34 -2.82 6.93 -0.79
N ARG A 35 -1.55 7.25 -0.52
CA ARG A 35 -1.12 7.75 0.79
C ARG A 35 -1.78 9.09 1.14
N GLU A 36 -1.99 9.96 0.16
CA GLU A 36 -2.59 11.28 0.35
C GLU A 36 -4.10 11.27 0.63
N ILE A 37 -4.80 10.17 0.29
CA ILE A 37 -6.23 9.94 0.61
C ILE A 37 -6.54 10.25 2.07
N TYR A 38 -5.74 9.68 2.98
CA TYR A 38 -5.92 9.78 4.41
C TYR A 38 -4.98 10.80 5.06
N ARG A 39 -4.36 11.66 4.25
CA ARG A 39 -3.50 12.77 4.70
C ARG A 39 -4.05 14.08 4.16
N SER A 40 -3.46 14.65 3.10
CA SER A 40 -3.84 15.97 2.61
C SER A 40 -5.31 16.06 2.19
N TYR A 41 -5.85 15.05 1.49
CA TYR A 41 -7.26 15.07 1.05
C TYR A 41 -8.23 14.93 2.22
N LEU A 42 -7.90 14.07 3.20
CA LEU A 42 -8.68 13.93 4.43
C LEU A 42 -8.69 15.23 5.24
N VAL A 43 -7.53 15.86 5.42
CA VAL A 43 -7.38 17.15 6.13
C VAL A 43 -8.14 18.25 5.42
N CYS A 44 -8.04 18.32 4.09
CA CYS A 44 -8.80 19.29 3.30
C CYS A 44 -10.31 19.13 3.53
N ALA A 45 -10.83 17.90 3.46
CA ALA A 45 -12.24 17.62 3.73
C ALA A 45 -12.65 17.98 5.17
N LEU A 46 -11.85 17.58 6.17
CA LEU A 46 -12.11 17.87 7.58
C LEU A 46 -12.13 19.38 7.87
N SER A 47 -11.22 20.15 7.28
CA SER A 47 -11.13 21.61 7.48
C SER A 47 -12.42 22.34 7.07
N THR A 48 -13.18 21.82 6.10
CA THR A 48 -14.47 22.39 5.69
C THR A 48 -15.56 22.25 6.77
N ILE A 49 -15.39 21.28 7.68
CA ILE A 49 -16.34 20.93 8.73
C ILE A 49 -15.93 21.53 10.07
N THR A 50 -14.66 21.40 10.43
CA THR A 50 -14.11 21.91 11.70
C THR A 50 -13.93 23.42 11.69
N ARG A 51 -13.86 24.05 10.50
CA ARG A 51 -13.52 25.46 10.29
C ARG A 51 -12.13 25.85 10.80
N ARG A 52 -11.28 24.86 11.05
CA ARG A 52 -9.87 25.07 11.35
C ARG A 52 -9.10 25.38 10.07
N SER A 53 -7.95 26.02 10.22
CA SER A 53 -7.02 26.15 9.09
C SER A 53 -6.48 24.78 8.67
N TYR A 54 -6.05 24.63 7.42
CA TYR A 54 -5.44 23.38 6.94
C TYR A 54 -4.24 22.96 7.82
N ALA A 55 -3.36 23.89 8.20
CA ALA A 55 -2.18 23.60 9.00
C ALA A 55 -2.53 23.13 10.42
N GLU A 56 -3.54 23.75 11.02
CA GLU A 56 -4.06 23.35 12.33
C GLU A 56 -4.67 21.94 12.25
N GLU A 57 -5.55 21.69 11.28
CA GLU A 57 -6.18 20.37 11.10
C GLU A 57 -5.15 19.28 10.81
N TYR A 58 -4.14 19.58 9.98
CA TYR A 58 -3.05 18.65 9.69
C TYR A 58 -2.25 18.26 10.95
N SER A 59 -2.01 19.23 11.85
CA SER A 59 -1.30 18.97 13.11
C SER A 59 -2.08 18.05 14.07
N HIS A 60 -3.41 18.14 14.06
CA HIS A 60 -4.30 17.34 14.91
C HIS A 60 -4.69 15.99 14.31
N LEU A 61 -4.44 15.77 13.00
CA LEU A 61 -4.88 14.56 12.30
C LEU A 61 -4.42 13.25 12.96
N ASN A 62 -3.22 13.26 13.57
CA ASN A 62 -2.60 12.08 14.16
C ASN A 62 -2.69 12.03 15.69
N ASP A 63 -3.46 12.91 16.33
CA ASP A 63 -3.62 12.93 17.80
C ASP A 63 -4.19 11.60 18.33
N TRP A 64 -4.94 10.86 17.51
CA TRP A 64 -5.46 9.55 17.86
C TRP A 64 -4.36 8.51 18.14
N LYS A 65 -3.15 8.66 17.55
CA LYS A 65 -2.06 7.68 17.71
C LYS A 65 -1.54 7.60 19.15
N THR A 66 -1.63 8.68 19.91
CA THR A 66 -1.20 8.75 21.31
C THR A 66 -2.38 8.64 22.30
N SER A 67 -3.61 8.57 21.79
CA SER A 67 -4.80 8.51 22.61
C SER A 67 -5.05 7.11 23.16
N ILE A 68 -5.15 7.00 24.48
CA ILE A 68 -5.52 5.78 25.19
C ILE A 68 -7.03 5.63 25.40
N ALA A 69 -7.83 6.56 24.88
CA ALA A 69 -9.28 6.56 25.10
C ALA A 69 -9.94 5.31 24.49
N GLU A 70 -10.72 4.60 25.31
CA GLU A 70 -11.40 3.36 24.93
C GLU A 70 -12.69 3.59 24.13
N ILE A 71 -13.24 4.81 24.22
CA ILE A 71 -14.46 5.25 23.53
C ILE A 71 -14.20 6.56 22.77
N PRO A 72 -14.97 6.84 21.71
CA PRO A 72 -14.81 8.09 20.96
C PRO A 72 -15.36 9.30 21.72
N ASP A 73 -14.72 10.46 21.54
CA ASP A 73 -15.16 11.72 22.12
C ASP A 73 -16.22 12.39 21.24
N CYS A 74 -17.49 12.11 21.56
CA CYS A 74 -18.64 12.60 20.82
C CYS A 74 -18.96 14.09 21.05
N SER A 75 -18.22 14.77 21.94
CA SER A 75 -18.37 16.20 22.18
C SER A 75 -17.62 17.05 21.15
N LYS A 76 -16.59 16.47 20.51
CA LYS A 76 -15.82 17.11 19.44
C LYS A 76 -16.61 17.14 18.14
N THR A 77 -16.37 18.16 17.32
CA THR A 77 -16.86 18.23 15.95
C THR A 77 -16.53 16.96 15.16
N VAL A 78 -15.28 16.49 15.31
CA VAL A 78 -14.80 15.22 14.80
C VAL A 78 -13.81 14.62 15.79
N ASP A 79 -13.94 13.32 16.05
CA ASP A 79 -12.93 12.51 16.73
C ASP A 79 -12.43 11.43 15.76
N VAL A 80 -11.12 11.37 15.54
CA VAL A 80 -10.51 10.37 14.66
C VAL A 80 -10.38 9.07 15.44
N GLY A 81 -11.11 8.04 15.03
CA GLY A 81 -11.00 6.70 15.60
C GLY A 81 -9.63 6.11 15.32
N TYR A 82 -9.33 5.86 14.05
CA TYR A 82 -8.00 5.47 13.59
C TYR A 82 -7.88 5.72 12.08
N ILE A 83 -6.64 5.74 11.59
CA ILE A 83 -6.29 5.82 10.18
C ILE A 83 -5.17 4.80 9.93
N GLY A 84 -5.39 3.81 9.06
CA GLY A 84 -4.39 2.77 8.77
C GLY A 84 -4.83 1.87 7.62
N GLY A 85 -3.96 1.02 7.07
CA GLY A 85 -4.37 -0.08 6.17
C GLY A 85 -5.33 0.24 5.01
N GLY A 86 -5.36 1.49 4.51
CA GLY A 86 -6.32 1.89 3.46
C GLY A 86 -7.74 2.21 3.95
N ASN A 87 -7.98 2.27 5.26
CA ASN A 87 -9.25 2.62 5.88
C ASN A 87 -9.11 3.71 6.97
N ALA A 88 -10.23 4.35 7.29
CA ALA A 88 -10.30 5.31 8.40
C ALA A 88 -11.66 5.28 9.08
N LEU A 89 -11.66 5.34 10.41
CA LEU A 89 -12.87 5.44 11.22
C LEU A 89 -12.93 6.82 11.87
N LEU A 90 -14.02 7.54 11.64
CA LEU A 90 -14.23 8.91 12.13
C LEU A 90 -15.56 8.99 12.88
N PHE A 91 -15.63 9.84 13.89
CA PHE A 91 -16.85 10.06 14.67
C PHE A 91 -17.22 11.54 14.62
N PHE A 92 -18.40 11.87 14.14
CA PHE A 92 -18.91 13.23 14.04
C PHE A 92 -19.98 13.49 15.08
N GLN A 93 -20.01 14.73 15.60
CA GLN A 93 -21.01 15.17 16.55
C GLN A 93 -22.43 15.11 15.95
N THR A 94 -22.58 15.48 14.67
CA THR A 94 -23.87 15.56 14.00
C THR A 94 -23.88 14.83 12.65
N GLU A 95 -25.06 14.37 12.24
CA GLU A 95 -25.25 13.69 10.94
C GLU A 95 -24.93 14.63 9.77
N SER A 96 -25.31 15.91 9.86
CA SER A 96 -25.04 16.89 8.80
C SER A 96 -23.55 17.09 8.55
N GLN A 97 -22.72 17.06 9.60
CA GLN A 97 -21.26 17.16 9.47
C GLN A 97 -20.69 15.92 8.77
N ALA A 98 -21.15 14.72 9.14
CA ALA A 98 -20.74 13.48 8.50
C ALA A 98 -21.07 13.47 6.99
N GLN A 99 -22.29 13.87 6.61
CA GLN A 99 -22.70 13.91 5.20
C GLN A 99 -21.88 14.92 4.38
N LYS A 100 -21.71 16.15 4.90
CA LYS A 100 -20.88 17.18 4.23
C LYS A 100 -19.43 16.75 4.08
N PHE A 101 -18.89 16.07 5.10
CA PHE A 101 -17.54 15.51 5.04
C PHE A 101 -17.41 14.47 3.92
N ILE A 102 -18.35 13.52 3.84
CA ILE A 102 -18.35 12.46 2.82
C ILE A 102 -18.40 13.07 1.42
N GLU A 103 -19.27 14.06 1.19
CA GLU A 103 -19.37 14.76 -0.08
C GLU A 103 -18.06 15.48 -0.44
N ALA A 104 -17.47 16.22 0.50
CA ALA A 104 -16.22 16.94 0.29
C ALA A 104 -15.06 15.97 -0.01
N TRP A 105 -14.90 14.92 0.79
CA TRP A 105 -13.83 13.94 0.64
C TRP A 105 -13.94 13.16 -0.67
N THR A 106 -15.12 12.62 -0.99
CA THR A 106 -15.33 11.89 -2.26
C THR A 106 -15.12 12.78 -3.48
N LYS A 107 -15.57 14.04 -3.44
CA LYS A 107 -15.33 15.01 -4.52
C LYS A 107 -13.84 15.30 -4.72
N LEU A 108 -13.07 15.47 -3.65
CA LEU A 108 -11.63 15.68 -3.74
C LEU A 108 -10.94 14.49 -4.42
N LEU A 109 -11.31 13.27 -4.08
CA LEU A 109 -10.73 12.07 -4.68
C LEU A 109 -11.07 11.92 -6.17
N LEU A 110 -12.28 12.29 -6.60
CA LEU A 110 -12.64 12.29 -8.02
C LEU A 110 -11.80 13.28 -8.84
N ILE A 111 -11.39 14.40 -8.24
CA ILE A 111 -10.61 15.44 -8.90
C ILE A 111 -9.10 15.10 -8.89
N HIS A 112 -8.57 14.72 -7.73
CA HIS A 112 -7.12 14.60 -7.51
C HIS A 112 -6.58 13.17 -7.62
N ALA A 113 -7.42 12.16 -7.39
CA ALA A 113 -7.07 10.75 -7.56
C ALA A 113 -8.04 10.01 -8.50
N PRO A 114 -8.27 10.50 -9.74
CA PRO A 114 -9.23 9.90 -10.66
C PRO A 114 -8.90 8.43 -10.95
N GLY A 115 -9.94 7.61 -11.10
CA GLY A 115 -9.87 6.15 -11.19
C GLY A 115 -9.81 5.41 -9.84
N LEU A 116 -9.59 6.11 -8.72
CA LEU A 116 -9.59 5.52 -7.39
C LEU A 116 -11.01 5.24 -6.91
N THR A 117 -11.25 4.04 -6.41
CA THR A 117 -12.56 3.62 -5.91
C THR A 117 -12.59 3.65 -4.38
N THR A 118 -13.65 4.22 -3.81
CA THR A 118 -13.85 4.25 -2.36
C THR A 118 -15.23 3.73 -1.98
N ALA A 119 -15.33 3.22 -0.76
CA ALA A 119 -16.57 2.85 -0.13
C ALA A 119 -16.69 3.57 1.21
N VAL A 120 -17.92 3.93 1.55
CA VAL A 120 -18.23 4.62 2.80
C VAL A 120 -19.41 3.93 3.45
N ALA A 121 -19.29 3.68 4.76
CA ALA A 121 -20.43 3.38 5.62
C ALA A 121 -20.60 4.51 6.63
N TYR A 122 -21.85 4.83 6.92
CA TYR A 122 -22.15 5.77 7.99
C TYR A 122 -23.37 5.30 8.76
N SER A 123 -23.32 5.43 10.08
CA SER A 123 -24.40 5.03 10.98
C SER A 123 -24.38 5.88 12.26
N ARG A 124 -25.56 6.06 12.86
CA ARG A 124 -25.64 6.50 14.25
C ARG A 124 -24.96 5.47 15.13
N PHE A 125 -24.11 5.93 16.04
CA PHE A 125 -23.21 5.09 16.80
C PHE A 125 -23.35 5.39 18.29
N SER A 126 -23.85 4.41 19.04
CA SER A 126 -23.95 4.55 20.49
C SER A 126 -22.67 4.11 21.17
N ILE A 127 -22.21 4.91 22.13
CA ILE A 127 -20.95 4.72 22.85
C ILE A 127 -21.08 3.88 24.13
N ALA A 128 -22.25 3.29 24.38
CA ALA A 128 -22.42 2.37 25.50
C ALA A 128 -21.42 1.19 25.34
N PRO A 129 -20.59 0.87 26.35
CA PRO A 129 -19.54 -0.16 26.21
C PRO A 129 -20.05 -1.52 25.71
N ALA A 130 -21.24 -1.93 26.15
CA ALA A 130 -21.88 -3.17 25.71
C ALA A 130 -22.31 -3.16 24.23
N GLN A 131 -22.46 -1.99 23.61
CA GLN A 131 -22.93 -1.81 22.23
C GLN A 131 -21.82 -1.43 21.26
N PHE A 132 -20.66 -0.94 21.74
CA PHE A 132 -19.55 -0.49 20.88
C PHE A 132 -19.15 -1.55 19.85
N LYS A 133 -18.89 -2.78 20.31
CA LYS A 133 -18.45 -3.89 19.45
C LYS A 133 -19.50 -4.28 18.42
N GLU A 134 -20.77 -4.27 18.81
CA GLU A 134 -21.88 -4.62 17.92
C GLU A 134 -22.12 -3.53 16.88
N ASN A 135 -22.11 -2.26 17.28
CA ASN A 135 -22.22 -1.12 16.39
C ASN A 135 -21.05 -1.06 15.39
N LEU A 136 -19.84 -1.39 15.83
CA LEU A 136 -18.67 -1.44 14.96
C LEU A 136 -18.80 -2.59 13.94
N LYS A 137 -19.21 -3.78 14.36
CA LYS A 137 -19.48 -4.91 13.45
C LYS A 137 -20.53 -4.55 12.40
N GLU A 138 -21.60 -3.89 12.82
CA GLU A 138 -22.67 -3.47 11.92
C GLU A 138 -22.17 -2.42 10.91
N LEU A 139 -21.34 -1.46 11.34
CA LEU A 139 -20.72 -0.49 10.45
C LEU A 139 -19.81 -1.15 9.39
N PHE A 140 -18.99 -2.14 9.79
CA PHE A 140 -18.21 -2.94 8.84
C PHE A 140 -19.09 -3.75 7.89
N ARG A 141 -20.18 -4.34 8.39
CA ARG A 141 -21.15 -5.09 7.56
C ARG A 141 -21.80 -4.17 6.52
N GLN A 142 -22.17 -2.95 6.92
CA GLN A 142 -22.71 -1.94 6.02
C GLN A 142 -21.68 -1.52 4.97
N LEU A 143 -20.41 -1.36 5.35
CA LEU A 143 -19.34 -1.04 4.42
C LEU A 143 -19.19 -2.14 3.35
N GLU A 144 -19.14 -3.41 3.74
CA GLU A 144 -19.05 -4.53 2.80
C GLU A 144 -20.27 -4.60 1.85
N ALA A 145 -21.47 -4.34 2.39
CA ALA A 145 -22.68 -4.23 1.55
C ALA A 145 -22.58 -3.06 0.56
N ASN A 146 -22.02 -1.92 0.98
CA ASN A 146 -21.89 -0.72 0.15
C ASN A 146 -20.86 -0.91 -0.96
N LYS A 147 -19.74 -1.62 -0.73
CA LYS A 147 -18.77 -2.00 -1.77
C LYS A 147 -19.40 -2.73 -2.94
N SER A 148 -20.40 -3.57 -2.65
CA SER A 148 -21.09 -4.37 -3.67
C SER A 148 -22.24 -3.63 -4.35
N ARG A 149 -22.90 -2.70 -3.65
CA ARG A 149 -24.09 -1.98 -4.14
C ARG A 149 -23.77 -0.70 -4.88
N HIS A 150 -22.73 0.00 -4.45
CA HIS A 150 -22.39 1.34 -4.94
C HIS A 150 -20.97 1.27 -5.51
N CYS A 151 -20.89 1.10 -6.83
CA CYS A 151 -19.63 1.23 -7.56
C CYS A 151 -19.52 2.68 -8.05
N PRO A 152 -18.64 3.52 -7.47
CA PRO A 152 -18.44 4.88 -7.92
C PRO A 152 -18.00 4.91 -9.38
N ILE A 153 -18.54 5.84 -10.17
CA ILE A 153 -18.05 6.12 -11.51
C ILE A 153 -16.85 7.04 -11.37
N THR A 154 -15.65 6.46 -11.44
CA THR A 154 -14.36 7.14 -11.18
C THR A 154 -13.64 7.56 -12.46
N SER A 155 -14.22 7.21 -13.62
CA SER A 155 -13.74 7.58 -14.96
C SER A 155 -14.90 8.03 -15.83
N LEU A 156 -14.67 9.00 -16.71
CA LEU A 156 -15.69 9.47 -17.63
C LEU A 156 -15.99 8.43 -18.72
N PRO A 157 -17.26 8.12 -19.00
CA PRO A 157 -17.63 7.33 -20.17
C PRO A 157 -17.17 8.05 -21.45
N ARG A 158 -16.62 7.28 -22.39
CA ARG A 158 -16.17 7.79 -23.68
C ARG A 158 -17.22 7.61 -24.77
N HIS A 159 -17.21 8.51 -25.74
CA HIS A 159 -17.93 8.36 -26.99
C HIS A 159 -17.00 7.73 -28.03
N GLY A 160 -17.55 7.15 -29.11
CA GLY A 160 -16.76 6.54 -30.19
C GLY A 160 -15.86 7.52 -30.98
N ILE A 161 -15.97 8.82 -30.71
CA ILE A 161 -15.17 9.89 -31.31
C ILE A 161 -14.07 10.42 -30.38
N THR A 162 -13.99 9.92 -29.15
CA THR A 162 -12.99 10.35 -28.16
C THR A 162 -11.71 9.52 -28.32
N ALA A 163 -10.56 10.19 -28.40
CA ALA A 163 -9.27 9.52 -28.48
C ALA A 163 -9.00 8.65 -27.23
N GLU A 164 -8.41 7.47 -27.44
CA GLU A 164 -8.01 6.56 -26.37
C GLU A 164 -6.59 6.87 -25.89
N CYS A 165 -6.41 6.93 -24.57
CA CYS A 165 -5.11 7.07 -23.96
C CYS A 165 -4.36 5.72 -24.00
N ALA A 166 -3.26 5.66 -24.76
CA ALA A 166 -2.47 4.43 -24.95
C ALA A 166 -1.92 3.81 -23.65
N ARG A 167 -1.92 4.55 -22.53
CA ARG A 167 -1.37 4.09 -21.24
C ARG A 167 -2.43 3.49 -20.32
N SER A 168 -3.68 3.94 -20.44
CA SER A 168 -4.78 3.57 -19.53
C SER A 168 -5.96 2.90 -20.23
N GLY A 169 -6.06 3.01 -21.56
CA GLY A 169 -7.18 2.51 -22.34
C GLY A 169 -8.47 3.33 -22.20
N ILE A 170 -8.45 4.44 -21.46
CA ILE A 170 -9.64 5.31 -21.25
C ILE A 170 -9.53 6.60 -22.07
N SER A 171 -10.48 7.53 -21.91
CA SER A 171 -10.51 8.81 -22.64
C SER A 171 -9.27 9.67 -22.39
N VAL A 172 -8.73 10.24 -23.46
CA VAL A 172 -7.81 11.38 -23.37
C VAL A 172 -8.57 12.62 -22.89
N GLU A 173 -8.02 13.31 -21.89
CA GLU A 173 -8.69 14.42 -21.18
C GLU A 173 -7.81 15.66 -21.03
N THR A 174 -6.48 15.51 -20.95
CA THR A 174 -5.56 16.62 -20.71
C THR A 174 -4.21 16.45 -21.40
N TYR A 175 -3.50 17.55 -21.61
CA TYR A 175 -2.12 17.55 -22.12
C TYR A 175 -1.12 17.60 -20.98
N ASN A 176 -0.33 16.54 -20.80
CA ASN A 176 0.70 16.50 -19.77
C ASN A 176 2.01 17.10 -20.32
N LYS A 177 2.50 18.16 -19.67
CA LYS A 177 3.73 18.87 -20.09
C LYS A 177 5.01 18.07 -19.87
N ASN A 178 5.04 17.20 -18.85
CA ASN A 178 6.24 16.44 -18.48
C ASN A 178 6.59 15.39 -19.55
N ILE A 179 5.58 14.74 -20.12
CA ILE A 179 5.76 13.74 -21.20
C ILE A 179 5.39 14.26 -22.59
N LYS A 180 4.95 15.52 -22.70
CA LYS A 180 4.54 16.20 -23.94
C LYS A 180 3.52 15.39 -24.76
N ALA A 181 2.52 14.84 -24.07
CA ALA A 181 1.52 13.99 -24.69
C ALA A 181 0.14 14.21 -24.06
N TYR A 182 -0.90 13.97 -24.86
CA TYR A 182 -2.27 13.92 -24.38
C TYR A 182 -2.54 12.60 -23.66
N VAL A 183 -3.11 12.69 -22.45
CA VAL A 183 -3.37 11.55 -21.56
C VAL A 183 -4.71 11.70 -20.84
N SER A 184 -5.16 10.61 -20.23
CA SER A 184 -6.29 10.61 -19.31
C SER A 184 -5.96 11.27 -17.98
N ALA A 185 -6.95 11.77 -17.23
CA ALA A 185 -6.71 12.45 -15.96
C ALA A 185 -6.04 11.55 -14.91
N ASN A 186 -6.36 10.26 -14.87
CA ASN A 186 -5.70 9.30 -13.96
C ASN A 186 -4.20 9.15 -14.25
N VAL A 187 -3.81 9.13 -15.52
CA VAL A 187 -2.40 9.06 -15.93
C VAL A 187 -1.72 10.38 -15.62
N ASN A 188 -2.38 11.51 -15.88
CA ASN A 188 -1.86 12.84 -15.56
C ASN A 188 -1.54 12.98 -14.05
N ALA A 189 -2.52 12.67 -13.20
CA ALA A 189 -2.39 12.76 -11.74
C ALA A 189 -1.23 11.89 -11.23
N ARG A 190 -1.07 10.67 -11.75
CA ARG A 190 0.05 9.78 -11.38
C ARG A 190 1.41 10.34 -11.79
N ILE A 191 1.51 10.94 -12.98
CA ILE A 191 2.78 11.51 -13.45
C ILE A 191 3.18 12.73 -12.61
N GLU A 192 2.21 13.57 -12.25
CA GLU A 192 2.43 14.74 -11.39
C GLU A 192 2.85 14.31 -9.97
N ALA A 193 2.10 13.38 -9.36
CA ALA A 193 2.39 12.83 -8.04
C ALA A 193 3.73 12.06 -7.95
N ALA A 194 4.26 11.56 -9.06
CA ALA A 194 5.51 10.80 -9.06
C ALA A 194 6.74 11.63 -8.62
N ALA A 195 6.74 12.93 -8.89
CA ALA A 195 7.83 13.82 -8.44
C ALA A 195 7.79 13.98 -6.91
N GLU A 196 6.61 14.26 -6.36
CA GLU A 196 6.39 14.40 -4.92
C GLU A 196 6.68 13.09 -4.16
N SER A 197 6.30 11.96 -4.75
CA SER A 197 6.62 10.61 -4.25
C SER A 197 8.12 10.38 -4.04
N LYS A 198 8.95 10.83 -5.00
CA LYS A 198 10.41 10.71 -4.95
C LYS A 198 11.00 11.51 -3.78
N ASP A 199 10.62 12.78 -3.66
CA ASP A 199 11.16 13.65 -2.62
C ASP A 199 10.74 13.16 -1.23
N GLU A 200 9.50 12.69 -1.09
CA GLU A 200 9.00 12.21 0.20
C GLU A 200 9.68 10.91 0.65
N ILE A 201 9.87 9.94 -0.25
CA ILE A 201 10.55 8.69 0.12
C ILE A 201 12.04 8.95 0.42
N GLU A 202 12.72 9.84 -0.31
CA GLU A 202 14.09 10.23 0.02
C GLU A 202 14.17 10.91 1.40
N ASN A 203 13.17 11.74 1.74
CA ASN A 203 13.08 12.39 3.04
C ASN A 203 12.83 11.39 4.18
N GLU A 204 11.92 10.43 3.97
CA GLU A 204 11.60 9.39 4.95
C GLU A 204 12.83 8.54 5.32
N TYR A 205 13.67 8.22 4.32
CA TYR A 205 14.87 7.39 4.50
C TYR A 205 16.16 8.19 4.58
N ARG A 206 16.10 9.53 4.68
CA ARG A 206 17.26 10.44 4.63
C ARG A 206 18.38 10.04 5.59
N ALA A 207 18.04 9.65 6.82
CA ALA A 207 19.01 9.22 7.83
C ALA A 207 19.81 7.96 7.41
N HIS A 208 19.19 7.05 6.66
CA HIS A 208 19.81 5.82 6.18
C HIS A 208 20.54 6.03 4.84
N LEU A 209 20.01 6.92 3.98
CA LEU A 209 20.61 7.27 2.68
C LEU A 209 21.85 8.18 2.82
N GLN A 210 21.91 9.00 3.88
CA GLN A 210 23.06 9.85 4.24
C GLN A 210 23.55 10.78 3.12
N GLY A 211 22.67 11.14 2.17
CA GLY A 211 23.03 11.91 0.97
C GLY A 211 23.98 11.21 0.00
N ARG A 212 24.39 9.96 0.29
CA ARG A 212 25.31 9.16 -0.53
C ARG A 212 24.57 8.17 -1.43
N TYR A 213 23.35 7.81 -1.05
CA TYR A 213 22.53 6.82 -1.73
C TYR A 213 21.20 7.43 -2.19
N CYS A 214 20.59 6.82 -3.21
CA CYS A 214 19.26 7.15 -3.70
C CYS A 214 18.53 5.90 -4.19
N PHE A 215 17.20 5.99 -4.29
CA PHE A 215 16.38 4.94 -4.88
C PHE A 215 16.20 5.17 -6.39
N PRO A 216 16.14 4.12 -7.22
CA PRO A 216 15.84 4.27 -8.64
C PRO A 216 14.34 4.55 -8.88
N ASP A 217 14.03 5.26 -9.96
CA ASP A 217 12.66 5.50 -10.44
C ASP A 217 12.32 4.67 -11.70
N GLU A 218 13.30 3.91 -12.20
CA GLU A 218 13.21 3.06 -13.39
C GLU A 218 13.68 1.64 -13.06
N LEU A 219 13.00 0.64 -13.61
CA LEU A 219 13.30 -0.78 -13.33
C LEU A 219 14.69 -1.18 -13.83
N ASP A 220 15.11 -0.63 -14.97
CA ASP A 220 16.42 -0.92 -15.57
C ASP A 220 17.60 -0.39 -14.72
N LYS A 221 17.31 0.46 -13.71
CA LYS A 221 18.31 1.04 -12.80
C LYS A 221 18.44 0.27 -11.47
N LEU A 222 17.77 -0.86 -11.31
CA LEU A 222 17.79 -1.67 -10.07
C LEU A 222 19.03 -2.54 -9.89
N GLY A 223 20.10 -2.35 -10.68
CA GLY A 223 21.32 -3.15 -10.59
C GLY A 223 21.54 -4.14 -11.75
N GLY A 224 20.82 -4.00 -12.86
CA GLY A 224 21.12 -4.74 -14.09
C GLY A 224 22.43 -4.27 -14.73
N ILE A 225 23.25 -5.23 -15.19
CA ILE A 225 24.44 -4.96 -16.01
C ILE A 225 24.00 -4.84 -17.47
N GLU A 226 24.40 -3.76 -18.13
CA GLU A 226 24.03 -3.50 -19.53
C GLU A 226 24.61 -4.60 -20.45
N GLY A 227 23.74 -5.18 -21.28
CA GLY A 227 24.11 -6.29 -22.18
C GLY A 227 23.86 -7.69 -21.62
N GLU A 228 23.51 -7.83 -20.33
CA GLU A 228 23.12 -9.09 -19.72
C GLU A 228 21.59 -9.26 -19.58
N ASP A 229 21.15 -10.51 -19.45
CA ASP A 229 19.74 -10.87 -19.22
C ASP A 229 19.30 -10.41 -17.81
N SER A 230 18.80 -9.17 -17.73
CA SER A 230 18.44 -8.52 -16.47
C SER A 230 17.09 -9.01 -15.93
N HIS A 231 17.06 -9.29 -14.63
CA HIS A 231 15.87 -9.72 -13.90
C HIS A 231 15.60 -8.79 -12.73
N ILE A 232 14.32 -8.56 -12.45
CA ILE A 232 13.85 -7.89 -11.24
C ILE A 232 13.12 -8.88 -10.36
N ALA A 233 13.14 -8.65 -9.06
CA ALA A 233 12.27 -9.33 -8.11
C ALA A 233 11.20 -8.35 -7.65
N ILE A 234 9.93 -8.73 -7.86
CA ILE A 234 8.80 -8.07 -7.22
C ILE A 234 8.49 -8.87 -5.97
N VAL A 235 8.60 -8.20 -4.81
CA VAL A 235 8.37 -8.79 -3.50
C VAL A 235 7.11 -8.18 -2.94
N HIS A 236 6.13 -9.02 -2.65
CA HIS A 236 4.92 -8.66 -1.93
C HIS A 236 4.88 -9.41 -0.60
N ILE A 237 4.67 -8.70 0.50
CA ILE A 237 4.66 -9.21 1.86
C ILE A 237 3.37 -8.70 2.51
N ASP A 238 2.66 -9.61 3.18
CA ASP A 238 1.40 -9.30 3.84
C ASP A 238 1.34 -10.00 5.21
N GLY A 239 0.97 -9.24 6.24
CA GLY A 239 0.80 -9.71 7.61
C GLY A 239 -0.20 -10.86 7.74
N ASN A 240 0.10 -11.81 8.63
CA ASN A 240 -0.80 -12.92 8.92
C ASN A 240 -1.80 -12.50 10.00
N ASP A 241 -3.09 -12.76 9.72
CA ASP A 241 -4.20 -12.63 10.67
C ASP A 241 -4.41 -11.24 11.29
N ILE A 242 -3.78 -10.19 10.76
CA ILE A 242 -3.89 -8.80 11.23
C ILE A 242 -5.35 -8.33 11.25
N GLY A 243 -6.12 -8.60 10.19
CA GLY A 243 -7.54 -8.29 10.14
C GLY A 243 -8.39 -9.03 11.18
N GLN A 244 -7.98 -10.23 11.62
CA GLN A 244 -8.64 -10.94 12.72
C GLN A 244 -8.31 -10.28 14.07
N SER A 245 -7.06 -9.86 14.26
CA SER A 245 -6.62 -9.10 15.44
C SER A 245 -7.41 -7.79 15.60
N PHE A 246 -7.66 -7.06 14.51
CA PHE A 246 -8.51 -5.86 14.53
C PHE A 246 -9.96 -6.16 14.92
N LYS A 247 -10.52 -7.29 14.47
CA LYS A 247 -11.89 -7.73 14.85
C LYS A 247 -11.97 -8.22 16.30
N ALA A 248 -10.88 -8.75 16.83
CA ALA A 248 -10.79 -9.24 18.20
C ALA A 248 -10.65 -8.11 19.23
N ALA A 249 -10.11 -6.96 18.82
CA ALA A 249 -9.94 -5.78 19.67
C ALA A 249 -11.26 -5.37 20.36
N GLU A 250 -11.20 -5.17 21.67
CA GLU A 250 -12.41 -4.99 22.50
C GLU A 250 -12.95 -3.56 22.50
N ASN A 251 -12.08 -2.57 22.30
CA ASN A 251 -12.40 -1.15 22.38
C ASN A 251 -11.54 -0.32 21.43
N LEU A 252 -11.82 1.00 21.34
CA LEU A 252 -11.14 1.89 20.42
C LEU A 252 -9.64 2.05 20.73
N GLY A 253 -9.27 2.06 22.02
CA GLY A 253 -7.87 2.17 22.45
C GLY A 253 -7.03 0.95 22.03
N ALA A 254 -7.62 -0.25 22.05
CA ALA A 254 -6.97 -1.46 21.53
C ALA A 254 -6.78 -1.42 20.00
N ILE A 255 -7.78 -0.93 19.26
CA ILE A 255 -7.69 -0.75 17.79
C ILE A 255 -6.60 0.25 17.43
N ARG A 256 -6.55 1.40 18.13
CA ARG A 256 -5.55 2.45 17.91
C ARG A 256 -4.13 1.92 18.12
N ARG A 257 -3.88 1.25 19.25
CA ARG A 257 -2.58 0.64 19.55
C ARG A 257 -2.16 -0.37 18.49
N LEU A 258 -3.04 -1.31 18.14
CA LEU A 258 -2.77 -2.29 17.08
C LEU A 258 -2.41 -1.62 15.74
N SER A 259 -3.15 -0.56 15.36
CA SER A 259 -2.86 0.18 14.12
C SER A 259 -1.51 0.89 14.14
N VAL A 260 -1.11 1.45 15.29
CA VAL A 260 0.19 2.11 15.44
C VAL A 260 1.31 1.07 15.43
N ASP A 261 1.18 -0.01 16.21
CA ASP A 261 2.19 -1.06 16.35
C ASP A 261 2.49 -1.73 15.00
N VAL A 262 1.46 -2.03 14.21
CA VAL A 262 1.61 -2.61 12.87
C VAL A 262 2.33 -1.65 11.92
N ASP A 263 1.89 -0.39 11.84
CA ASP A 263 2.50 0.62 10.96
C ASP A 263 3.97 0.90 11.32
N GLU A 264 4.26 1.08 12.61
CA GLU A 264 5.63 1.31 13.09
C GLU A 264 6.52 0.10 12.85
N THR A 265 6.02 -1.12 13.07
CA THR A 265 6.78 -2.35 12.81
C THR A 265 7.10 -2.51 11.34
N THR A 266 6.13 -2.30 10.46
CA THR A 266 6.34 -2.36 9.01
C THR A 266 7.40 -1.36 8.55
N ARG A 267 7.31 -0.11 9.03
CA ARG A 267 8.29 0.94 8.68
C ARG A 267 9.67 0.63 9.26
N SER A 268 9.74 0.11 10.48
CA SER A 268 11.00 -0.31 11.11
C SER A 268 11.66 -1.47 10.36
N ALA A 269 10.88 -2.47 9.96
CA ALA A 269 11.34 -3.61 9.17
C ALA A 269 11.92 -3.17 7.83
N PHE A 270 11.22 -2.29 7.10
CA PHE A 270 11.75 -1.77 5.83
C PHE A 270 12.98 -0.87 6.01
N LYS A 271 13.04 -0.05 7.07
CA LYS A 271 14.24 0.72 7.43
C LYS A 271 15.45 -0.19 7.64
N ALA A 272 15.28 -1.35 8.28
CA ALA A 272 16.37 -2.32 8.43
C ALA A 272 16.85 -2.91 7.09
N VAL A 273 15.94 -3.11 6.12
CA VAL A 273 16.31 -3.52 4.75
C VAL A 273 17.14 -2.43 4.06
N VAL A 274 16.71 -1.18 4.14
CA VAL A 274 17.44 -0.04 3.56
C VAL A 274 18.78 0.15 4.24
N GLN A 275 18.85 0.08 5.57
CA GLN A 275 20.09 0.15 6.33
C GLN A 275 21.08 -0.94 5.93
N THR A 276 20.61 -2.18 5.81
CA THR A 276 21.46 -3.29 5.37
C THR A 276 21.96 -3.06 3.94
N SER A 277 21.12 -2.47 3.08
CA SER A 277 21.48 -2.14 1.70
C SER A 277 22.56 -1.06 1.62
N THR A 278 22.58 -0.09 2.53
CA THR A 278 23.58 0.99 2.55
C THR A 278 24.87 0.58 3.26
N GLU A 279 24.80 -0.21 4.34
CA GLU A 279 25.96 -0.70 5.09
C GLU A 279 26.72 -1.79 4.35
N LYS A 280 26.02 -2.71 3.69
CA LYS A 280 26.61 -3.82 2.93
C LYS A 280 26.66 -3.54 1.43
N TYR A 281 26.57 -2.27 1.03
CA TYR A 281 26.44 -1.88 -0.38
C TYR A 281 27.50 -2.54 -1.28
N GLY A 282 28.79 -2.43 -0.95
CA GLY A 282 29.87 -3.03 -1.76
C GLY A 282 29.66 -4.54 -1.97
N LYS A 283 29.46 -5.31 -0.89
CA LYS A 283 29.20 -6.75 -0.97
C LYS A 283 27.96 -7.11 -1.78
N ILE A 284 26.90 -6.30 -1.68
CA ILE A 284 25.69 -6.49 -2.47
C ILE A 284 26.02 -6.28 -3.95
N MET A 285 26.69 -5.19 -4.30
CA MET A 285 27.03 -4.89 -5.69
C MET A 285 28.03 -5.90 -6.28
N ASP A 286 29.01 -6.36 -5.49
CA ASP A 286 29.91 -7.45 -5.88
C ASP A 286 29.12 -8.72 -6.22
N SER A 287 28.11 -9.08 -5.41
CA SER A 287 27.25 -10.25 -5.65
C SER A 287 26.34 -10.09 -6.88
N LEU A 288 26.05 -8.84 -7.26
CA LEU A 288 25.34 -8.53 -8.50
C LEU A 288 26.26 -8.61 -9.72
N GLY A 289 27.58 -8.56 -9.54
CA GLY A 289 28.60 -8.63 -10.60
C GLY A 289 29.23 -7.29 -10.96
N PHE A 290 29.01 -6.23 -10.16
CA PHE A 290 29.69 -4.95 -10.34
C PHE A 290 31.09 -5.01 -9.73
N ASP A 291 32.01 -4.27 -10.34
CA ASP A 291 33.29 -3.93 -9.71
C ASP A 291 33.17 -2.62 -8.90
N ASP A 292 34.13 -2.38 -8.02
CA ASP A 292 34.12 -1.22 -7.11
C ASP A 292 34.02 0.15 -7.84
N HIS A 293 34.40 0.19 -9.13
CA HIS A 293 34.47 1.38 -9.96
C HIS A 293 33.24 1.60 -10.86
N SER A 294 32.41 0.58 -11.11
CA SER A 294 31.26 0.61 -12.03
C SER A 294 29.90 0.72 -11.34
N HIS A 295 29.88 0.94 -10.02
CA HIS A 295 28.65 1.13 -9.27
C HIS A 295 27.71 2.17 -9.92
N PRO A 296 26.44 1.82 -10.21
CA PRO A 296 25.46 2.73 -10.76
C PRO A 296 25.26 3.98 -9.89
N LYS A 297 25.24 5.15 -10.53
CA LYS A 297 25.05 6.45 -9.88
C LYS A 297 23.99 7.27 -10.59
N LEU A 298 23.23 8.03 -9.81
CA LEU A 298 22.31 9.07 -10.26
C LEU A 298 22.63 10.36 -9.52
N GLU A 299 22.91 11.44 -10.26
CA GLU A 299 23.23 12.76 -9.67
C GLU A 299 24.37 12.68 -8.61
N GLY A 300 25.37 11.83 -8.85
CA GLY A 300 26.50 11.62 -7.94
C GLY A 300 26.22 10.70 -6.74
N LYS A 301 24.97 10.32 -6.49
CA LYS A 301 24.57 9.36 -5.45
C LYS A 301 24.60 7.93 -5.98
N LYS A 302 25.01 6.96 -5.17
CA LYS A 302 24.95 5.52 -5.48
C LYS A 302 23.49 5.05 -5.51
N ILE A 303 23.11 4.25 -6.50
CA ILE A 303 21.73 3.75 -6.64
C ILE A 303 21.58 2.47 -5.81
N LEU A 304 20.60 2.42 -4.92
CA LEU A 304 20.27 1.19 -4.20
C LEU A 304 19.52 0.21 -5.12
N PRO A 305 19.84 -1.09 -5.09
CA PRO A 305 19.17 -2.11 -5.92
C PRO A 305 17.80 -2.53 -5.33
N ILE A 306 17.05 -1.56 -4.80
CA ILE A 306 15.73 -1.73 -4.19
C ILE A 306 14.92 -0.44 -4.34
N ARG A 307 13.61 -0.56 -4.53
CA ARG A 307 12.65 0.56 -4.52
C ARG A 307 11.36 0.14 -3.83
N PRO A 308 10.96 0.77 -2.70
CA PRO A 308 9.62 0.57 -2.16
C PRO A 308 8.55 1.13 -3.10
N ILE A 309 7.41 0.44 -3.18
CA ILE A 309 6.22 0.88 -3.90
C ILE A 309 5.07 1.06 -2.92
N ILE A 310 4.74 0.04 -2.13
CA ILE A 310 3.70 0.08 -1.09
C ILE A 310 4.37 -0.17 0.26
N LEU A 311 4.11 0.71 1.23
CA LEU A 311 4.54 0.60 2.61
C LEU A 311 3.39 1.11 3.50
N GLY A 312 2.38 0.28 3.75
CA GLY A 312 1.19 0.75 4.48
C GLY A 312 0.52 -0.36 5.29
N GLY A 313 0.34 -0.11 6.59
CA GLY A 313 -0.20 -1.12 7.49
C GLY A 313 0.66 -2.37 7.48
N ASP A 314 0.07 -3.51 7.14
CA ASP A 314 0.73 -4.81 7.01
C ASP A 314 1.03 -5.24 5.56
N ASP A 315 0.62 -4.45 4.56
CA ASP A 315 0.91 -4.68 3.14
C ASP A 315 2.18 -3.92 2.73
N VAL A 316 3.16 -4.68 2.26
CA VAL A 316 4.42 -4.17 1.72
C VAL A 316 4.65 -4.72 0.32
N THR A 317 4.94 -3.83 -0.61
CA THR A 317 5.40 -4.21 -1.94
C THR A 317 6.61 -3.39 -2.33
N PHE A 318 7.69 -4.05 -2.70
CA PHE A 318 8.89 -3.41 -3.22
C PHE A 318 9.44 -4.19 -4.42
N VAL A 319 10.27 -3.52 -5.21
CA VAL A 319 10.99 -4.13 -6.32
C VAL A 319 12.49 -4.00 -6.08
N CYS A 320 13.26 -5.04 -6.38
CA CYS A 320 14.71 -5.06 -6.27
C CYS A 320 15.34 -5.80 -7.45
N ASP A 321 16.67 -5.86 -7.49
CA ASP A 321 17.36 -6.79 -8.37
C ASP A 321 16.88 -8.23 -8.14
N GLY A 322 16.72 -9.00 -9.22
CA GLY A 322 16.24 -10.38 -9.19
C GLY A 322 17.00 -11.28 -8.21
N LYS A 323 18.32 -11.10 -8.08
CA LYS A 323 19.16 -11.90 -7.18
C LYS A 323 18.91 -11.59 -5.69
N LEU A 324 18.30 -10.45 -5.37
CA LEU A 324 18.13 -9.97 -4.00
C LEU A 324 16.72 -10.18 -3.44
N GLY A 325 15.74 -10.55 -4.27
CA GLY A 325 14.32 -10.68 -3.87
C GLY A 325 14.10 -11.51 -2.61
N ILE A 326 14.59 -12.75 -2.61
CA ILE A 326 14.44 -13.68 -1.48
C ILE A 326 15.20 -13.16 -0.25
N TYR A 327 16.40 -12.62 -0.45
CA TYR A 327 17.23 -12.11 0.64
C TYR A 327 16.58 -10.93 1.36
N PHE A 328 16.06 -9.93 0.62
CA PHE A 328 15.38 -8.79 1.22
C PHE A 328 14.02 -9.15 1.82
N ALA A 329 13.27 -10.07 1.21
CA ALA A 329 12.04 -10.58 1.79
C ALA A 329 12.29 -11.25 3.14
N LYS A 330 13.30 -12.13 3.21
CA LYS A 330 13.73 -12.77 4.46
C LYS A 330 14.09 -11.73 5.53
N LEU A 331 14.95 -10.76 5.18
CA LEU A 331 15.41 -9.72 6.10
C LEU A 331 14.25 -8.89 6.66
N PHE A 332 13.29 -8.53 5.81
CA PHE A 332 12.09 -7.82 6.23
C PHE A 332 11.28 -8.66 7.23
N ILE A 333 11.00 -9.92 6.90
CA ILE A 333 10.20 -10.83 7.72
C ILE A 333 10.85 -11.06 9.09
N GLU A 334 12.17 -11.33 9.13
CA GLU A 334 12.91 -11.50 10.37
C GLU A 334 12.77 -10.27 11.28
N LYS A 335 12.87 -9.07 10.71
CA LYS A 335 12.72 -7.83 11.48
C LYS A 335 11.27 -7.58 11.91
N PHE A 336 10.30 -7.90 11.07
CA PHE A 336 8.87 -7.77 11.37
C PHE A 336 8.46 -8.67 12.55
N GLN A 337 9.05 -9.85 12.67
CA GLN A 337 8.80 -10.82 13.75
C GLN A 337 9.38 -10.45 15.12
N GLU A 338 10.28 -9.46 15.19
CA GLU A 338 10.82 -8.98 16.46
C GLU A 338 9.75 -8.29 17.32
N THR A 339 8.76 -7.64 16.68
CA THR A 339 7.64 -7.04 17.40
C THR A 339 6.65 -8.11 17.86
N LYS A 340 6.25 -8.02 19.13
CA LYS A 340 5.21 -8.86 19.71
C LYS A 340 3.97 -8.06 20.04
N ILE A 341 2.81 -8.54 19.60
CA ILE A 341 1.50 -8.02 19.98
C ILE A 341 0.83 -9.07 20.86
N ASN A 342 0.40 -8.67 22.06
CA ASN A 342 -0.22 -9.58 23.05
C ASN A 342 0.62 -10.83 23.38
N GLY A 343 1.95 -10.72 23.32
CA GLY A 343 2.87 -11.81 23.61
C GLY A 343 3.22 -12.70 22.41
N GLU A 344 2.55 -12.53 21.27
CA GLU A 344 2.82 -13.26 20.03
C GLU A 344 3.57 -12.39 19.03
N SER A 345 4.57 -12.97 18.35
CA SER A 345 5.26 -12.28 17.27
C SER A 345 4.31 -12.01 16.09
N LEU A 346 4.43 -10.82 15.51
CA LEU A 346 3.81 -10.55 14.21
C LEU A 346 4.44 -11.45 13.15
N THR A 347 3.65 -12.17 12.37
CA THR A 347 4.16 -12.98 11.26
C THR A 347 3.63 -12.46 9.94
N ALA A 348 4.35 -12.79 8.86
CA ALA A 348 3.97 -12.36 7.53
C ALA A 348 4.18 -13.50 6.53
N SER A 349 3.45 -13.44 5.43
CA SER A 349 3.70 -14.28 4.26
C SER A 349 4.26 -13.42 3.14
N ALA A 350 5.16 -13.99 2.33
CA ALA A 350 5.75 -13.28 1.21
C ALA A 350 5.65 -14.09 -0.08
N GLY A 351 5.46 -13.37 -1.19
CA GLY A 351 5.57 -13.87 -2.54
C GLY A 351 6.66 -13.12 -3.29
N VAL A 352 7.57 -13.86 -3.91
CA VAL A 352 8.70 -13.30 -4.67
C VAL A 352 8.62 -13.75 -6.12
N ALA A 353 8.23 -12.83 -7.01
CA ALA A 353 8.22 -13.07 -8.45
C ALA A 353 9.50 -12.51 -9.09
N ILE A 354 10.36 -13.38 -9.59
CA ILE A 354 11.58 -13.02 -10.31
C ILE A 354 11.31 -13.10 -11.81
N ILE A 355 11.31 -11.96 -12.49
CA ILE A 355 10.90 -11.81 -13.89
C ILE A 355 11.95 -11.01 -14.68
N LYS A 356 11.97 -11.16 -16.01
CA LYS A 356 12.78 -10.29 -16.86
C LYS A 356 12.36 -8.82 -16.71
N THR A 357 13.31 -7.88 -16.71
CA THR A 357 13.01 -6.45 -16.50
C THR A 357 12.01 -5.87 -17.50
N LYS A 358 12.01 -6.36 -18.75
CA LYS A 358 11.08 -5.94 -19.81
C LYS A 358 9.70 -6.60 -19.73
N TYR A 359 9.51 -7.56 -18.82
CA TYR A 359 8.22 -8.22 -18.64
C TYR A 359 7.19 -7.24 -18.05
N PRO A 360 5.90 -7.29 -18.45
CA PRO A 360 4.89 -6.37 -17.93
C PRO A 360 4.82 -6.40 -16.39
N PHE A 361 5.11 -5.26 -15.76
CA PHE A 361 5.20 -5.15 -14.30
C PHE A 361 3.93 -5.64 -13.60
N TYR A 362 2.75 -5.26 -14.13
CA TYR A 362 1.45 -5.67 -13.60
C TYR A 362 1.31 -7.20 -13.47
N ARG A 363 1.82 -7.95 -14.46
CA ARG A 363 1.78 -9.43 -14.44
C ARG A 363 2.71 -10.00 -13.38
N GLY A 364 3.90 -9.42 -13.25
CA GLY A 364 4.85 -9.82 -12.21
C GLY A 364 4.32 -9.55 -10.80
N TYR A 365 3.64 -8.42 -10.61
CA TYR A 365 2.98 -8.09 -9.34
C TYR A 365 1.91 -9.12 -8.98
N TRP A 366 1.00 -9.45 -9.90
CA TRP A 366 -0.02 -10.48 -9.63
C TRP A 366 0.57 -11.84 -9.31
N LEU A 367 1.66 -12.23 -9.98
CA LEU A 367 2.35 -13.45 -9.64
C LEU A 367 2.92 -13.40 -8.20
N ALA A 368 3.47 -12.26 -7.77
CA ALA A 368 3.94 -12.09 -6.40
C ALA A 368 2.79 -12.15 -5.38
N GLU A 369 1.63 -11.58 -5.69
CA GLU A 369 0.42 -11.68 -4.85
C GLU A 369 -0.07 -13.13 -4.75
N GLU A 370 -0.20 -13.84 -5.88
CA GLU A 370 -0.63 -15.24 -5.91
C GLU A 370 0.33 -16.17 -5.13
N LEU A 371 1.64 -15.89 -5.19
CA LEU A 371 2.67 -16.58 -4.41
C LEU A 371 2.51 -16.30 -2.90
N CYS A 372 2.28 -15.04 -2.51
CA CYS A 372 2.01 -14.68 -1.12
C CYS A 372 0.74 -15.40 -0.61
N ALA A 373 -0.33 -15.40 -1.41
CA ALA A 373 -1.56 -16.10 -1.09
C ALA A 373 -1.36 -17.63 -1.00
N SER A 374 -0.52 -18.20 -1.86
CA SER A 374 -0.10 -19.62 -1.79
C SER A 374 0.61 -19.93 -0.46
N ALA A 375 1.57 -19.09 -0.05
CA ALA A 375 2.23 -19.21 1.26
C ALA A 375 1.20 -19.16 2.41
N LYS A 376 0.30 -18.16 2.40
CA LYS A 376 -0.77 -18.03 3.41
C LYS A 376 -1.67 -19.27 3.48
N ARG A 377 -2.06 -19.83 2.32
CA ARG A 377 -2.86 -21.06 2.25
C ARG A 377 -2.13 -22.24 2.86
N LYS A 378 -0.85 -22.45 2.50
CA LYS A 378 -0.07 -23.59 3.02
C LYS A 378 0.16 -23.49 4.53
N ARG A 379 0.34 -22.27 5.07
CA ARG A 379 0.37 -22.02 6.52
C ARG A 379 -0.93 -22.47 7.20
N LYS A 380 -2.08 -22.04 6.68
CA LYS A 380 -3.40 -22.38 7.27
C LYS A 380 -3.72 -23.87 7.21
N MET A 381 -3.18 -24.61 6.24
CA MET A 381 -3.37 -26.05 6.10
C MET A 381 -2.51 -26.88 7.07
N ASN A 382 -1.39 -26.34 7.57
CA ASN A 382 -0.48 -27.04 8.47
C ASN A 382 -0.55 -26.46 9.88
N SER A 383 -1.45 -27.00 10.71
CA SER A 383 -1.61 -26.59 12.11
C SER A 383 -0.32 -26.70 12.93
N ASP A 384 0.56 -27.63 12.57
CA ASP A 384 1.84 -27.89 13.25
C ASP A 384 2.83 -26.73 13.11
N TRP A 385 2.65 -25.87 12.12
CA TRP A 385 3.53 -24.72 11.91
C TRP A 385 3.19 -23.52 12.80
N GLY A 386 2.04 -23.56 13.48
CA GLY A 386 1.60 -22.51 14.39
C GLY A 386 1.68 -21.11 13.79
N ASN A 387 2.22 -20.16 14.55
CA ASN A 387 2.44 -18.79 14.10
C ASN A 387 3.80 -18.70 13.35
N ALA A 388 3.83 -19.19 12.11
CA ALA A 388 5.01 -19.16 11.23
C ALA A 388 4.87 -18.13 10.10
N SER A 389 5.99 -17.53 9.73
CA SER A 389 6.13 -16.76 8.49
C SER A 389 6.55 -17.68 7.35
N LEU A 390 5.95 -17.54 6.18
CA LEU A 390 6.27 -18.35 5.00
C LEU A 390 6.60 -17.47 3.80
N LEU A 391 7.45 -17.98 2.91
CA LEU A 391 7.79 -17.34 1.66
C LEU A 391 7.64 -18.34 0.52
N ASP A 392 7.01 -17.91 -0.55
CA ASP A 392 6.91 -18.63 -1.81
C ASP A 392 7.55 -17.79 -2.92
N PHE A 393 8.17 -18.45 -3.91
CA PHE A 393 8.87 -17.74 -4.97
C PHE A 393 8.75 -18.47 -6.32
N HIS A 394 8.84 -17.69 -7.40
CA HIS A 394 8.90 -18.22 -8.75
C HIS A 394 9.86 -17.42 -9.61
N ILE A 395 10.67 -18.13 -10.41
CA ILE A 395 11.58 -17.55 -11.39
C ILE A 395 11.01 -17.79 -12.78
N SER A 396 10.55 -16.71 -13.42
CA SER A 396 9.97 -16.75 -14.76
C SER A 396 11.04 -16.45 -15.82
N LEU A 397 11.60 -17.50 -16.41
CA LEU A 397 12.61 -17.39 -17.48
C LEU A 397 12.00 -17.08 -18.86
N GLY A 398 10.67 -17.15 -19.01
CA GLY A 398 9.95 -16.91 -20.28
C GLY A 398 8.68 -16.08 -20.11
N GLY A 399 7.92 -15.91 -21.21
CA GLY A 399 6.60 -15.28 -21.18
C GLY A 399 5.58 -16.21 -20.54
N VAL A 400 5.49 -16.16 -19.22
CA VAL A 400 4.58 -17.02 -18.46
C VAL A 400 3.19 -16.39 -18.42
N ALA A 401 2.25 -16.98 -19.15
CA ALA A 401 0.85 -16.57 -19.17
C ALA A 401 -0.01 -17.55 -18.37
N GLY A 402 -0.90 -17.02 -17.54
CA GLY A 402 -1.82 -17.79 -16.69
C GLY A 402 -1.67 -17.44 -15.21
N SER A 403 -2.50 -18.07 -14.37
CA SER A 403 -2.41 -18.02 -12.91
C SER A 403 -1.24 -18.89 -12.41
N LEU A 404 -0.77 -18.67 -11.18
CA LEU A 404 0.23 -19.49 -10.50
C LEU A 404 -0.09 -20.99 -10.58
N LYS A 405 -1.38 -21.34 -10.48
CA LYS A 405 -1.85 -22.73 -10.64
C LYS A 405 -1.55 -23.28 -12.03
N ASP A 406 -1.88 -22.52 -13.08
CA ASP A 406 -1.63 -22.92 -14.48
C ASP A 406 -0.13 -23.09 -14.74
N ILE A 407 0.68 -22.17 -14.20
CA ILE A 407 2.14 -22.22 -14.26
C ILE A 407 2.65 -23.51 -13.60
N ARG A 408 2.18 -23.77 -12.38
CA ARG A 408 2.59 -24.95 -11.62
C ARG A 408 2.20 -26.25 -12.28
N GLN A 409 0.98 -26.33 -12.80
CA GLN A 409 0.49 -27.49 -13.52
C GLN A 409 1.30 -27.74 -14.79
N ARG A 410 1.55 -26.70 -15.58
CA ARG A 410 2.27 -26.81 -16.86
C ARG A 410 3.73 -27.20 -16.70
N PHE A 411 4.44 -26.60 -15.74
CA PHE A 411 5.89 -26.77 -15.62
C PHE A 411 6.31 -27.85 -14.61
N TYR A 412 5.45 -28.16 -13.64
CA TYR A 412 5.80 -29.11 -12.56
C TYR A 412 4.80 -30.26 -12.41
N GLY A 413 3.72 -30.31 -13.20
CA GLY A 413 2.75 -31.40 -13.18
C GLY A 413 2.02 -31.60 -11.84
N ARG A 414 2.02 -30.59 -10.96
CA ARG A 414 1.37 -30.66 -9.64
C ARG A 414 -0.01 -30.02 -9.67
N ASP A 415 -1.04 -30.83 -9.43
CA ASP A 415 -2.35 -30.34 -8.99
C ASP A 415 -2.26 -29.95 -7.50
N GLU A 416 -2.64 -28.72 -7.15
CA GLU A 416 -2.80 -28.27 -5.75
C GLU A 416 -3.99 -28.95 -5.03
N SER A 417 -4.53 -30.05 -5.59
CA SER A 417 -5.69 -30.80 -5.10
C SER A 417 -5.35 -31.90 -4.09
N GLY A 418 -4.09 -32.06 -3.67
CA GLY A 418 -3.69 -33.18 -2.80
C GLY A 418 -2.63 -32.81 -1.77
N GLY A 419 -3.02 -32.85 -0.49
CA GLY A 419 -2.11 -32.86 0.68
C GLY A 419 -2.21 -31.63 1.56
#